data_AF-A0A3D5PQC9-F1
#
_entry.id   AF-A0A3D5PQC9-F1
#
_cell.length_a   1.000
_cell.length_b   1.000
_cell.length_c   1.000
_cell.angle_alpha   90.00
_cell.angle_beta   90.00
_cell.angle_gamma   90.00
#
_symmetry.space_group_name_H-M   'P 1'
#
loop_
_entity.id
_entity.type
_entity.pdbx_description
1 polymer ?
#
loop_
_entity_poly.entity_id
_entity_poly.type
_entity_poly.pdbx_seq_one_letter_code
_entity_poly.pdbx_strand_id
1 'polypeptide(L)'
;MSATFVVIDNQVVAVSIRRMVLAHSPMLQGSSDWTVTAVEIEGGASMLVQVGSNEELNQVLGLGFFGLTTIGAHHRQHHLMIAIGRSPH
;
A
#
# COMPACT_ATOMS: atom_id res chain seq x y z
N MET A 1 7.77 14.87 -6.77
CA MET A 1 8.70 14.33 -5.74
C MET A 1 8.28 12.90 -5.42
N SER A 2 9.08 12.12 -4.68
CA SER A 2 8.70 10.75 -4.36
C SER A 2 9.27 10.22 -3.05
N ALA A 3 8.60 9.24 -2.48
CA ALA A 3 9.07 8.43 -1.36
C ALA A 3 9.01 6.94 -1.74
N THR A 4 10.00 6.17 -1.30
CA THR A 4 10.05 4.72 -1.50
C THR A 4 10.04 4.02 -0.15
N PHE A 5 9.12 3.07 0.00
CA PHE A 5 9.03 2.19 1.16
C PHE A 5 9.48 0.79 0.75
N VAL A 6 10.52 0.29 1.40
CA VAL A 6 11.00 -1.09 1.24
C VAL A 6 10.56 -1.88 2.46
N VAL A 7 9.73 -2.90 2.23
CA VAL A 7 9.19 -3.76 3.29
C VAL A 7 9.69 -5.16 3.02
N ILE A 8 10.51 -5.68 3.93
CA ILE A 8 11.16 -6.98 3.80
C ILE A 8 11.15 -7.72 5.14
N ASP A 9 11.16 -9.04 5.07
CA ASP A 9 11.34 -9.93 6.21
C ASP A 9 11.81 -11.30 5.68
N ASN A 10 11.86 -12.31 6.55
CA ASN A 10 12.16 -13.70 6.22
C ASN A 10 11.19 -14.28 5.17
N GLN A 11 11.58 -15.40 4.57
CA GLN A 11 10.84 -16.01 3.45
C GLN A 11 9.37 -16.31 3.74
N VAL A 12 9.01 -16.63 4.99
CA VAL A 12 7.62 -16.94 5.36
C VAL A 12 6.78 -15.66 5.32
N VAL A 13 7.30 -14.55 5.82
CA VAL A 13 6.60 -13.27 5.90
C VAL A 13 6.67 -12.51 4.57
N ALA A 14 7.75 -12.67 3.80
CA ALA A 14 7.98 -12.03 2.50
C ALA A 14 6.82 -12.24 1.52
N VAL A 15 6.24 -13.45 1.48
CA VAL A 15 5.10 -13.77 0.60
C VAL A 15 3.86 -12.95 0.98
N SER A 16 3.61 -12.79 2.28
CA SER A 16 2.51 -11.97 2.80
C SER A 16 2.74 -10.49 2.52
N ILE A 17 3.97 -10.01 2.67
CA ILE A 17 4.35 -8.63 2.33
C ILE A 17 4.05 -8.34 0.86
N ARG A 18 4.48 -9.22 -0.07
CA ARG A 18 4.23 -9.04 -1.50
C ARG A 18 2.75 -8.91 -1.81
N ARG A 19 1.94 -9.88 -1.34
CA ARG A 19 0.49 -9.86 -1.56
C ARG A 19 -0.15 -8.58 -1.04
N MET A 20 0.21 -8.17 0.18
CA MET A 20 -0.36 -6.98 0.81
C MET A 20 0.05 -5.69 0.09
N VAL A 21 1.34 -5.49 -0.15
CA VAL A 21 1.87 -4.27 -0.78
C VAL A 21 1.34 -4.11 -2.21
N LEU A 22 1.41 -5.18 -3.02
CA LEU A 22 0.94 -5.13 -4.40
C LEU A 22 -0.57 -4.91 -4.50
N ALA A 23 -1.36 -5.48 -3.58
CA ALA A 23 -2.81 -5.27 -3.56
C ALA A 23 -3.20 -3.85 -3.10
N HIS A 24 -2.48 -3.26 -2.14
CA HIS A 24 -2.82 -1.94 -1.60
C HIS A 24 -2.37 -0.78 -2.49
N SER A 25 -1.27 -0.90 -3.23
CA SER A 25 -0.78 0.18 -4.10
C SER A 25 -1.81 0.72 -5.10
N PRO A 26 -2.51 -0.10 -5.92
CA PRO A 26 -3.53 0.43 -6.82
C PRO A 26 -4.74 1.03 -6.08
N MET A 27 -5.04 0.57 -4.85
CA MET A 27 -6.11 1.15 -4.04
C MET A 27 -5.74 2.53 -3.50
N LEU A 28 -4.52 2.67 -2.99
CA LEU A 28 -3.97 3.94 -2.55
C LEU A 28 -3.96 4.95 -3.70
N GLN A 29 -3.47 4.54 -4.88
CA GLN A 29 -3.54 5.36 -6.09
C GLN A 29 -4.98 5.76 -6.44
N GLY A 30 -5.94 4.83 -6.36
CA GLY A 30 -7.34 5.13 -6.65
C GLY A 30 -8.07 5.99 -5.60
N SER A 31 -7.44 6.23 -4.45
CA SER A 31 -8.02 7.00 -3.31
C SER A 31 -7.27 8.29 -3.01
N SER A 32 -6.29 8.65 -3.84
CA SER A 32 -5.46 9.85 -3.71
C SER A 32 -5.14 10.42 -5.11
N ASP A 33 -4.51 11.59 -5.14
CA ASP A 33 -3.97 12.19 -6.38
C ASP A 33 -2.51 11.75 -6.64
N TRP A 34 -2.03 10.75 -5.93
CA TRP A 34 -0.64 10.27 -6.02
C TRP A 34 -0.51 9.13 -7.02
N THR A 35 0.62 9.08 -7.73
CA THR A 35 0.98 7.89 -8.52
C THR A 35 1.66 6.88 -7.60
N VAL A 36 1.14 5.67 -7.53
CA VAL A 36 1.65 4.62 -6.63
C VAL A 36 1.93 3.35 -7.41
N THR A 37 3.17 2.90 -7.35
CA THR A 37 3.61 1.64 -7.98
C THR A 37 4.27 0.74 -6.96
N ALA A 38 4.03 -0.56 -7.05
CA ALA A 38 4.72 -1.55 -6.25
C ALA A 38 5.31 -2.67 -7.11
N VAL A 39 6.45 -3.19 -6.65
CA VAL A 39 7.14 -4.33 -7.26
C VAL A 39 7.56 -5.32 -6.19
N GLU A 40 7.54 -6.60 -6.55
CA GLU A 40 8.16 -7.62 -5.71
C GLU A 40 9.68 -7.45 -5.73
N ILE A 41 10.31 -7.67 -4.58
CA ILE A 41 11.76 -7.74 -4.43
C ILE A 41 12.14 -8.97 -3.61
N GLU A 42 13.44 -9.27 -3.52
CA GLU A 42 13.92 -10.26 -2.57
C GLU A 42 13.53 -9.87 -1.13
N GLY A 43 13.00 -10.83 -0.37
CA GLY A 43 12.55 -10.60 1.01
C GLY A 43 11.21 -9.86 1.17
N GLY A 44 10.58 -9.33 0.12
CA GLY A 44 9.29 -8.65 0.25
C GLY A 44 8.90 -7.81 -0.98
N ALA A 45 8.59 -6.53 -0.78
CA ALA A 45 8.14 -5.63 -1.82
C ALA A 45 8.64 -4.19 -1.61
N SER A 46 8.73 -3.43 -2.71
CA SER A 46 9.00 -2.01 -2.71
C SER A 46 7.78 -1.25 -3.23
N MET A 47 7.40 -0.17 -2.56
CA MET A 47 6.33 0.75 -2.95
C MET A 47 6.91 2.14 -3.19
N LEU A 48 6.71 2.68 -4.38
CA LEU A 48 7.05 4.06 -4.75
C LEU A 48 5.77 4.89 -4.79
N VAL A 49 5.78 6.02 -4.09
CA VAL A 49 4.72 7.03 -4.09
C VAL A 49 5.27 8.31 -4.69
N GLN A 50 4.67 8.78 -5.79
CA GLN A 50 5.02 10.03 -6.44
C GLN A 50 3.92 11.07 -6.22
N VAL A 51 4.33 12.27 -5.82
CA VAL A 51 3.46 13.38 -5.40
C VAL A 51 3.77 14.67 -6.15
N GLY A 52 2.78 15.57 -6.21
CA GLY A 52 2.84 16.83 -6.95
C GLY A 52 3.52 17.99 -6.21
N SER A 53 3.57 17.95 -4.88
CA SER A 53 4.10 19.03 -4.03
C SER A 53 5.00 18.54 -2.88
N ASN A 54 5.81 19.45 -2.31
CA ASN A 54 6.60 19.16 -1.11
C ASN A 54 5.71 18.94 0.12
N GLU A 55 4.55 19.57 0.16
CA GLU A 55 3.58 19.42 1.25
C GLU A 55 2.98 18.01 1.27
N GLU A 56 2.57 17.50 0.11
CA GLU A 56 2.16 16.09 -0.03
C GLU A 56 3.30 15.12 0.26
N LEU A 57 4.55 15.46 -0.10
CA LEU A 57 5.69 14.62 0.25
C LEU A 57 5.84 14.52 1.77
N ASN A 58 5.73 15.64 2.47
CA ASN A 58 5.76 15.67 3.94
C ASN A 58 4.59 14.88 4.54
N GLN A 59 3.41 14.91 3.92
CA GLN A 59 2.28 14.09 4.31
C GLN A 59 2.57 12.59 4.15
N VAL A 60 3.09 12.17 2.99
CA VAL A 60 3.49 10.78 2.71
C VAL A 60 4.54 10.29 3.70
N LEU A 61 5.55 11.12 3.99
CA LEU A 61 6.59 10.80 4.96
C LEU A 61 6.07 10.74 6.40
N GLY A 62 5.16 11.65 6.78
CA GLY A 62 4.56 11.69 8.11
C GLY A 62 3.61 10.52 8.39
N LEU A 63 2.87 10.07 7.38
CA LEU A 63 2.06 8.85 7.45
C LEU A 63 2.94 7.60 7.54
N GLY A 64 4.04 7.59 6.78
CA GLY A 64 4.87 6.41 6.58
C GLY A 64 4.10 5.25 5.95
N PHE A 65 4.75 4.09 5.84
CA PHE A 65 4.16 2.93 5.18
C PHE A 65 2.82 2.50 5.81
N PHE A 66 2.76 2.36 7.14
CA PHE A 66 1.55 1.90 7.83
C PHE A 66 0.41 2.92 7.75
N GLY A 67 0.69 4.22 7.82
CA GLY A 67 -0.35 5.24 7.64
C GLY A 67 -0.93 5.19 6.24
N LEU A 68 -0.09 5.05 5.21
CA LEU A 68 -0.51 4.96 3.82
C LEU A 68 -1.41 3.75 3.56
N THR A 69 -1.11 2.59 4.16
CA THR A 69 -1.95 1.39 3.98
C THR A 69 -3.31 1.48 4.67
N THR A 70 -3.54 2.48 5.52
CA THR A 70 -4.88 2.76 6.10
C THR A 70 -5.74 3.69 5.25
N ILE A 71 -5.17 4.35 4.23
CA ILE A 71 -5.91 5.25 3.36
C ILE A 71 -6.82 4.43 2.44
N GLY A 72 -8.08 4.85 2.35
CA GLY A 72 -9.11 4.21 1.55
C GLY A 72 -10.20 3.55 2.39
N ALA A 73 -11.40 3.45 1.81
CA ALA A 73 -12.56 2.81 2.45
C ALA A 73 -12.61 1.29 2.21
N HIS A 74 -11.57 0.70 1.62
CA HIS A 74 -11.61 -0.70 1.20
C HIS A 74 -11.58 -1.65 2.37
N HIS A 75 -11.10 -1.28 3.55
CA HIS A 75 -11.28 -2.13 4.73
C HIS A 75 -12.76 -2.33 5.05
N ARG A 76 -13.63 -1.32 4.85
CA ARG A 76 -15.08 -1.51 5.02
C ARG A 76 -15.65 -2.49 4.00
N GLN A 77 -15.32 -2.31 2.72
CA GLN A 77 -15.77 -3.22 1.66
C GLN A 77 -15.21 -4.63 1.86
N HIS A 78 -13.94 -4.76 2.24
CA HIS A 78 -13.24 -6.00 2.53
C HIS A 78 -13.88 -6.74 3.71
N HIS A 79 -14.10 -6.06 4.85
CA HIS A 79 -14.80 -6.63 6.00
C HIS A 79 -16.25 -7.00 5.65
N LEU A 80 -16.94 -6.19 4.83
CA LEU A 80 -18.27 -6.52 4.34
C LEU A 80 -18.26 -7.77 3.47
N MET A 81 -17.29 -7.92 2.55
CA MET A 81 -17.14 -9.09 1.68
C MET A 81 -16.93 -10.36 2.51
N ILE A 82 -16.10 -10.31 3.55
CA ILE A 82 -15.92 -11.43 4.51
C ILE A 82 -17.25 -11.74 5.22
N ALA A 83 -17.94 -10.72 5.73
CA ALA A 83 -19.20 -10.90 6.46
C ALA A 83 -20.33 -11.52 5.62
N ILE A 84 -20.32 -11.30 4.31
CA ILE A 84 -21.29 -11.84 3.36
C ILE A 84 -20.78 -13.07 2.58
N GLY A 85 -19.62 -13.62 2.96
CA GLY A 85 -19.06 -14.83 2.34
C GLY A 85 -18.58 -14.65 0.90
N ARG A 86 -18.18 -13.44 0.50
CA ARG A 86 -17.60 -13.12 -0.82
C ARG A 86 -16.09 -13.00 -0.73
N SER A 87 -15.41 -13.29 -1.85
CA SER A 87 -13.95 -13.12 -1.93
C SER A 87 -13.58 -11.66 -1.72
N PRO A 88 -12.74 -11.31 -0.73
CA PRO A 88 -12.28 -9.94 -0.51
C PRO A 88 -11.24 -9.46 -1.55
N HIS A 89 -10.70 -10.41 -2.33
CA HIS A 89 -9.62 -10.25 -3.31
C HIS A 89 -9.96 -10.99 -4.61
#